data_AF-A0A392MML1-F1
#
_entry.id   AF-A0A392MML1-F1
#
_cell.length_a   1.000
_cell.length_b   1.000
_cell.length_c   1.000
_cell.angle_alpha   90.00
_cell.angle_beta   90.00
_cell.angle_gamma   90.00
#
_symmetry.space_group_name_H-M   'P 1'
#
loop_
_entity.id
_entity.type
_entity.pdbx_description
1 polymer ?
#
loop_
_entity_poly.entity_id
_entity_poly.type
_entity_poly.pdbx_seq_one_letter_code
_entity_poly.pdbx_strand_id
1 'polypeptide(L)'
;MGNHTVKRVRDVSRLRHYQFPQDAGAMAHPVRPHSYIKVYDKGAEVVRMYKTLLGSQGFRKILCISGHGSYFKRHDGKAVTCEDFNAAMRDANDADFANFLLWYSQAGTPLVKVNTSYNPEGHTFSLKISQEIPPTPGQSVKEPMFIPIAVGLLDSTGKDIPLSSIYHNGALQPVSSNDESVTTTILRVTK
;
A
#
# COMPACT_ATOMS: atom_id res chain seq x y z
N MET A 1 -14.80 -0.95 23.41
CA MET A 1 -13.89 -0.37 22.40
C MET A 1 -12.55 -1.09 22.49
N GLY A 2 -12.04 -1.66 21.39
CA GLY A 2 -10.79 -2.44 21.40
C GLY A 2 -9.56 -1.58 21.09
N ASN A 3 -8.40 -1.98 21.62
CA ASN A 3 -7.11 -1.33 21.33
C ASN A 3 -6.73 -1.53 19.85
N HIS A 4 -6.50 -0.43 19.11
CA HIS A 4 -6.19 -0.44 17.68
C HIS A 4 -4.89 -1.21 17.36
N THR A 5 -3.86 -1.07 18.19
CA THR A 5 -2.58 -1.76 18.04
C THR A 5 -2.78 -3.28 18.16
N VAL A 6 -3.50 -3.72 19.19
CA VAL A 6 -3.81 -5.15 19.39
C VAL A 6 -4.62 -5.71 18.21
N LYS A 7 -5.62 -4.95 17.73
CA LYS A 7 -6.39 -5.34 16.54
C LYS A 7 -5.48 -5.48 15.32
N ARG A 8 -4.56 -4.53 15.09
CA ARG A 8 -3.62 -4.58 13.96
C ARG A 8 -2.70 -5.79 14.03
N VAL A 9 -2.13 -6.08 15.21
CA VAL A 9 -1.28 -7.27 15.41
C VAL A 9 -2.06 -8.55 15.07
N ARG A 10 -3.30 -8.66 15.55
CA ARG A 10 -4.16 -9.82 15.26
C ARG A 10 -4.46 -9.97 13.77
N ASP A 11 -4.76 -8.87 13.08
CA ASP A 11 -5.08 -8.89 11.65
C ASP A 11 -3.85 -9.30 10.82
N VAL A 12 -2.66 -8.78 11.14
CA VAL A 12 -1.40 -9.18 10.50
C VAL A 12 -1.07 -10.64 10.77
N SER A 13 -1.27 -11.09 12.02
CA SER A 13 -1.07 -12.50 12.38
C SER A 13 -1.98 -13.41 11.56
N ARG A 14 -3.27 -13.04 11.41
CA ARG A 14 -4.21 -13.82 10.60
C ARG A 14 -3.79 -13.90 9.12
N LEU A 15 -3.32 -12.79 8.54
CA LEU A 15 -2.81 -12.79 7.16
C LEU A 15 -1.63 -13.74 7.00
N ARG A 16 -0.64 -13.69 7.89
CA ARG A 16 0.56 -14.54 7.81
C ARG A 16 0.26 -16.02 8.03
N HIS A 17 -0.64 -16.37 8.95
CA HIS A 17 -0.94 -17.76 9.27
C HIS A 17 -1.93 -18.43 8.32
N TYR A 18 -2.85 -17.66 7.71
CA TYR A 18 -3.92 -18.23 6.90
C TYR A 18 -3.89 -17.76 5.45
N GLN A 19 -3.80 -16.44 5.20
CA GLN A 19 -3.86 -15.91 3.84
C GLN A 19 -2.60 -16.23 3.02
N PHE A 20 -1.41 -16.13 3.61
CA PHE A 20 -0.15 -16.40 2.90
C PHE A 20 -0.02 -17.86 2.44
N PRO A 21 -0.31 -18.88 3.27
CA PRO A 21 -0.34 -20.27 2.80
C PRO A 21 -1.40 -20.52 1.72
N GLN A 22 -2.57 -19.87 1.80
CA GLN A 22 -3.61 -19.97 0.77
C GLN A 22 -3.12 -19.40 -0.57
N ASP A 23 -2.50 -18.21 -0.54
CA ASP A 23 -1.96 -17.53 -1.72
C ASP A 23 -0.76 -18.27 -2.36
N ALA A 24 -0.05 -19.10 -1.58
CA ALA A 24 1.03 -19.96 -2.05
C ALA A 24 0.55 -21.37 -2.48
N GLY A 25 -0.69 -21.72 -2.16
CA GLY A 25 -1.24 -23.06 -2.38
C GLY A 25 -1.99 -23.22 -3.71
N ALA A 26 -2.54 -24.42 -3.93
CA ALA A 26 -3.34 -24.74 -5.11
C ALA A 26 -4.60 -23.85 -5.27
N MET A 27 -5.07 -23.28 -4.17
CA MET A 27 -6.25 -22.42 -4.10
C MET A 27 -5.91 -20.93 -4.21
N ALA A 28 -4.71 -20.57 -4.69
CA ALA A 28 -4.32 -19.19 -4.88
C ALA A 28 -5.28 -18.46 -5.83
N HIS A 29 -5.76 -17.29 -5.42
CA HIS A 29 -6.63 -16.46 -6.23
C HIS A 29 -6.34 -14.97 -5.99
N PRO A 30 -6.64 -14.10 -6.96
CA PRO A 30 -6.54 -12.66 -6.76
C PRO A 30 -7.66 -12.14 -5.85
N VAL A 31 -7.58 -10.85 -5.48
CA VAL A 31 -8.60 -10.23 -4.60
C VAL A 31 -9.99 -10.20 -5.25
N ARG A 32 -10.04 -10.04 -6.57
CA ARG A 32 -11.25 -10.26 -7.36
C ARG A 32 -11.14 -11.61 -8.07
N PRO A 33 -11.58 -12.72 -7.46
CA PRO A 33 -11.49 -14.02 -8.07
C PRO A 33 -12.48 -14.13 -9.24
N HIS A 34 -12.14 -14.96 -10.22
CA HIS A 34 -13.03 -15.30 -11.35
C HIS A 34 -14.11 -16.32 -10.96
N SER A 35 -14.03 -16.89 -9.75
CA SER A 35 -14.98 -17.86 -9.16
C SER A 35 -15.17 -17.60 -7.67
N TYR A 36 -16.23 -18.16 -7.07
CA TYR A 36 -16.63 -17.85 -5.70
C TYR A 36 -15.63 -18.39 -4.66
N ILE A 37 -14.79 -17.50 -4.12
CA ILE A 37 -13.88 -17.79 -3.00
C ILE A 37 -13.91 -16.59 -2.03
N LYS A 38 -13.73 -16.82 -0.72
CA LYS A 38 -13.72 -15.76 0.30
C LYS A 38 -12.45 -14.89 0.18
N VAL A 39 -12.62 -13.57 0.18
CA VAL A 39 -11.50 -12.62 -0.08
C VAL A 39 -11.34 -11.48 0.94
N TYR A 40 -11.86 -11.67 2.15
CA TYR A 40 -12.05 -10.58 3.10
C TYR A 40 -10.75 -9.96 3.64
N ASP A 41 -9.77 -10.79 4.04
CA ASP A 41 -8.59 -10.29 4.75
C ASP A 41 -7.62 -9.56 3.81
N LYS A 42 -7.29 -10.17 2.66
CA LYS A 42 -6.44 -9.55 1.63
C LYS A 42 -7.08 -8.28 1.05
N GLY A 43 -8.39 -8.31 0.77
CA GLY A 43 -9.12 -7.14 0.25
C GLY A 43 -9.10 -5.95 1.22
N ALA A 44 -9.23 -6.20 2.53
CA ALA A 44 -9.14 -5.14 3.53
C ALA A 44 -7.76 -4.47 3.57
N GLU A 45 -6.68 -5.22 3.36
CA GLU A 45 -5.33 -4.64 3.28
C GLU A 45 -5.12 -3.83 2.00
N VAL A 46 -5.74 -4.22 0.87
CA VAL A 46 -5.74 -3.39 -0.34
C VAL A 46 -6.41 -2.04 -0.09
N VAL A 47 -7.55 -2.02 0.60
CA VAL A 47 -8.20 -0.76 1.01
C VAL A 47 -7.32 0.04 1.98
N ARG A 48 -6.63 -0.63 2.91
CA ARG A 48 -5.69 0.01 3.84
C ARG A 48 -4.50 0.65 3.11
N MET A 49 -4.03 0.06 2.00
CA MET A 49 -2.97 0.65 1.18
C MET A 49 -3.40 1.99 0.57
N TYR A 50 -4.63 2.13 0.07
CA TYR A 50 -5.16 3.43 -0.36
C TYR A 50 -5.13 4.46 0.78
N LYS A 51 -5.58 4.08 1.97
CA LYS A 51 -5.53 4.96 3.15
C LYS A 51 -4.10 5.38 3.52
N THR A 52 -3.13 4.48 3.33
CA THR A 52 -1.71 4.75 3.60
C THR A 52 -1.15 5.76 2.60
N LEU A 53 -1.52 5.64 1.32
CA LEU A 53 -1.07 6.53 0.25
C LEU A 53 -1.70 7.92 0.30
N LEU A 54 -3.00 7.98 0.60
CA LEU A 54 -3.79 9.22 0.58
C LEU A 54 -3.82 9.94 1.93
N GLY A 55 -3.35 9.27 2.98
CA GLY A 55 -3.56 9.70 4.35
C GLY A 55 -5.03 9.72 4.76
N SER A 56 -5.28 10.06 6.03
CA SER A 56 -6.64 10.08 6.58
C SER A 56 -7.54 11.13 5.92
N GLN A 57 -6.98 12.26 5.48
CA GLN A 57 -7.76 13.32 4.85
C GLN A 57 -8.14 12.95 3.42
N GLY A 58 -7.19 12.52 2.58
CA GLY A 58 -7.48 12.12 1.20
C GLY A 58 -8.44 10.94 1.11
N PHE A 59 -8.29 9.97 2.02
CA PHE A 59 -9.23 8.85 2.11
C PHE A 59 -10.62 9.25 2.62
N ARG A 60 -10.75 10.31 3.43
CA ARG A 60 -12.07 10.84 3.84
C ARG A 60 -12.72 11.67 2.74
N LYS A 61 -11.95 12.42 1.93
CA LYS A 61 -12.48 13.25 0.83
C LYS A 61 -13.37 12.44 -0.11
N ILE A 62 -12.97 11.21 -0.44
CA ILE A 62 -13.75 10.32 -1.31
C ILE A 62 -15.02 9.76 -0.62
N LEU A 63 -14.98 9.53 0.69
CA LEU A 63 -16.10 9.00 1.47
C LEU A 63 -17.12 10.09 1.86
N CYS A 64 -16.78 11.36 1.71
CA CYS A 64 -17.64 12.48 2.09
C CYS A 64 -18.65 12.81 1.00
N ILE A 65 -19.95 12.77 1.34
CA ILE A 65 -21.07 12.99 0.41
C ILE A 65 -21.08 14.42 -0.19
N SER A 66 -20.42 15.39 0.47
CA SER A 66 -20.42 16.81 0.06
C SER A 66 -19.36 17.17 -1.01
N GLY A 67 -18.48 16.24 -1.40
CA GLY A 67 -17.40 16.51 -2.37
C GLY A 67 -17.77 16.18 -3.82
N HIS A 68 -17.29 16.99 -4.78
CA HIS A 68 -17.49 16.78 -6.23
C HIS A 68 -16.81 15.49 -6.78
N GLY A 69 -15.83 14.95 -6.07
CA GLY A 69 -15.12 13.70 -6.38
C GLY A 69 -15.51 12.48 -5.53
N SER A 70 -16.66 12.52 -4.84
CA SER A 70 -17.04 11.46 -3.91
C SER A 70 -17.56 10.21 -4.62
N TYR A 71 -17.12 9.04 -4.12
CA TYR A 71 -17.54 7.74 -4.65
C TYR A 71 -19.06 7.55 -4.51
N PHE A 72 -19.62 7.91 -3.35
CA PHE A 72 -21.05 7.81 -3.10
C PHE A 72 -21.88 8.70 -4.04
N LYS A 73 -21.50 9.96 -4.28
CA LYS A 73 -22.24 10.82 -5.21
C LYS A 73 -22.27 10.25 -6.64
N ARG A 74 -21.20 9.58 -7.07
CA ARG A 74 -21.10 9.00 -8.42
C ARG A 74 -21.86 7.69 -8.56
N HIS A 75 -21.96 6.91 -7.48
CA HIS A 75 -22.30 5.50 -7.53
C HIS A 75 -23.40 5.05 -6.55
N ASP A 76 -24.03 5.97 -5.83
CA ASP A 76 -25.18 5.64 -4.99
C ASP A 76 -26.31 5.05 -5.84
N GLY A 77 -26.91 3.96 -5.35
CA GLY A 77 -27.91 3.17 -6.06
C GLY A 77 -27.41 2.37 -7.27
N LYS A 78 -26.08 2.27 -7.51
CA LYS A 78 -25.51 1.53 -8.65
C LYS A 78 -24.75 0.27 -8.22
N ALA A 79 -24.76 -0.75 -9.09
CA ALA A 79 -23.79 -1.83 -9.01
C ALA A 79 -22.45 -1.35 -9.59
N VAL A 80 -21.36 -1.54 -8.86
CA VAL A 80 -20.05 -0.95 -9.15
C VAL A 80 -18.90 -1.93 -9.02
N THR A 81 -17.80 -1.59 -9.69
CA THR A 81 -16.60 -2.42 -9.82
C THR A 81 -15.45 -1.93 -8.94
N CYS A 82 -14.40 -2.76 -8.82
CA CYS A 82 -13.16 -2.35 -8.15
C CYS A 82 -12.44 -1.23 -8.91
N GLU A 83 -12.57 -1.20 -10.23
CA GLU A 83 -12.04 -0.15 -11.11
C GLU A 83 -12.72 1.19 -10.84
N ASP A 84 -14.05 1.21 -10.64
CA ASP A 84 -14.79 2.43 -10.27
C ASP A 84 -14.27 3.01 -8.94
N PHE A 85 -14.03 2.13 -7.95
CA PHE A 85 -13.46 2.53 -6.67
C PHE A 85 -12.03 3.10 -6.82
N ASN A 86 -11.18 2.45 -7.60
CA ASN A 86 -9.83 2.93 -7.90
C ASN A 86 -9.85 4.27 -8.64
N ALA A 87 -10.73 4.44 -9.63
CA ALA A 87 -10.87 5.68 -10.39
C ALA A 87 -11.32 6.83 -9.49
N ALA A 88 -12.33 6.61 -8.64
CA ALA A 88 -12.75 7.61 -7.66
C ALA A 88 -11.63 7.99 -6.67
N MET A 89 -10.78 7.03 -6.27
CA MET A 89 -9.61 7.28 -5.41
C MET A 89 -8.56 8.17 -6.09
N ARG A 90 -8.28 7.92 -7.38
CA ARG A 90 -7.36 8.74 -8.18
C ARG A 90 -7.89 10.15 -8.36
N ASP A 91 -9.13 10.28 -8.87
CA ASP A 91 -9.73 11.57 -9.25
C ASP A 91 -9.88 12.53 -8.06
N ALA A 92 -10.27 12.01 -6.89
CA ALA A 92 -10.51 12.85 -5.72
C ALA A 92 -9.22 13.44 -5.11
N ASN A 93 -8.07 12.89 -5.47
CA ASN A 93 -6.79 13.21 -4.84
C ASN A 93 -5.69 13.59 -5.85
N ASP A 94 -6.01 13.64 -7.15
CA ASP A 94 -5.04 13.83 -8.24
C ASP A 94 -3.82 12.91 -8.09
N ALA A 95 -4.09 11.65 -7.70
CA ALA A 95 -3.06 10.69 -7.32
C ALA A 95 -2.86 9.66 -8.44
N ASP A 96 -1.59 9.38 -8.78
CA ASP A 96 -1.25 8.29 -9.68
C ASP A 96 -1.03 6.97 -8.92
N PHE A 97 -1.87 5.99 -9.22
CA PHE A 97 -1.81 4.61 -8.75
C PHE A 97 -1.54 3.66 -9.91
N ALA A 98 -0.56 3.97 -10.76
CA ALA A 98 -0.14 3.10 -11.84
C ALA A 98 0.09 1.67 -11.31
N ASN A 99 -0.41 0.67 -12.05
CA ASN A 99 -0.33 -0.76 -11.71
C ASN A 99 -0.97 -1.20 -10.39
N PHE A 100 -1.68 -0.32 -9.65
CA PHE A 100 -2.32 -0.70 -8.39
C PHE A 100 -3.45 -1.72 -8.59
N LEU A 101 -4.12 -1.67 -9.75
CA LEU A 101 -5.17 -2.64 -10.10
C LEU A 101 -4.68 -4.10 -10.17
N LEU A 102 -3.36 -4.33 -10.28
CA LEU A 102 -2.79 -5.68 -10.20
C LEU A 102 -3.09 -6.36 -8.86
N TRP A 103 -3.29 -5.61 -7.77
CA TRP A 103 -3.74 -6.20 -6.50
C TRP A 103 -5.12 -6.87 -6.58
N TYR A 104 -5.95 -6.46 -7.53
CA TYR A 104 -7.28 -7.05 -7.76
C TYR A 104 -7.25 -8.23 -8.73
N SER A 105 -6.25 -8.34 -9.61
CA SER A 105 -6.20 -9.33 -10.70
C SER A 105 -5.08 -10.37 -10.59
N GLN A 106 -4.01 -10.10 -9.83
CA GLN A 106 -2.86 -10.98 -9.68
C GLN A 106 -2.83 -11.67 -8.31
N ALA A 107 -2.78 -13.00 -8.34
CA ALA A 107 -2.69 -13.86 -7.17
C ALA A 107 -1.25 -13.95 -6.64
N GLY A 108 -1.12 -14.46 -5.42
CA GLY A 108 0.17 -14.62 -4.74
C GLY A 108 0.49 -13.47 -3.79
N THR A 109 1.56 -13.67 -3.03
CA THR A 109 2.10 -12.73 -2.05
C THR A 109 3.43 -12.17 -2.56
N PRO A 110 3.57 -10.85 -2.75
CA PRO A 110 4.84 -10.25 -3.12
C PRO A 110 5.91 -10.44 -2.06
N LEU A 111 7.10 -10.82 -2.49
CA LEU A 111 8.32 -10.87 -1.70
C LEU A 111 9.09 -9.57 -1.94
N VAL A 112 9.30 -8.79 -0.89
CA VAL A 112 10.05 -7.53 -0.94
C VAL A 112 11.41 -7.74 -0.28
N LYS A 113 12.49 -7.49 -1.02
CA LYS A 113 13.87 -7.52 -0.52
C LYS A 113 14.35 -6.09 -0.34
N VAL A 114 14.95 -5.81 0.81
CA VAL A 114 15.47 -4.47 1.15
C VAL A 114 16.92 -4.60 1.55
N ASN A 115 17.80 -3.96 0.80
CA ASN A 115 19.22 -3.82 1.13
C ASN A 115 19.48 -2.37 1.55
N THR A 116 20.22 -2.18 2.63
CA THR A 116 20.46 -0.86 3.21
C THR A 116 21.94 -0.52 3.24
N SER A 117 22.27 0.76 3.06
CA SER A 117 23.62 1.27 3.29
C SER A 117 23.57 2.68 3.87
N TYR A 118 24.59 3.04 4.65
CA TYR A 118 24.73 4.38 5.21
C TYR A 118 26.07 4.97 4.79
N ASN A 119 26.04 6.22 4.30
CA ASN A 119 27.23 7.02 4.04
C ASN A 119 27.36 8.08 5.15
N PRO A 120 28.35 7.94 6.06
CA PRO A 120 28.59 8.90 7.13
C PRO A 120 29.00 10.29 6.62
N GLU A 121 29.83 10.37 5.58
CA GLU A 121 30.34 11.65 5.06
C GLU A 121 29.24 12.48 4.40
N GLY A 122 28.34 11.81 3.68
CA GLY A 122 27.19 12.44 3.01
C GLY A 122 25.91 12.44 3.84
N HIS A 123 25.95 11.98 5.10
CA HIS A 123 24.78 11.78 5.97
C HIS A 123 23.55 11.16 5.27
N THR A 124 23.81 10.21 4.36
CA THR A 124 22.77 9.63 3.51
C THR A 124 22.53 8.18 3.86
N PHE A 125 21.28 7.85 4.18
CA PHE A 125 20.83 6.47 4.32
C PHE A 125 20.11 6.03 3.04
N SER A 126 20.58 4.94 2.44
CA SER A 126 20.08 4.42 1.16
C SER A 126 19.35 3.09 1.36
N LEU A 127 18.18 2.99 0.72
CA LEU A 127 17.36 1.79 0.66
C LEU A 127 17.28 1.32 -0.80
N LYS A 128 17.84 0.14 -1.09
CA LYS A 128 17.63 -0.55 -2.38
C LYS A 128 16.55 -1.60 -2.18
N ILE A 129 15.39 -1.36 -2.78
CA ILE A 129 14.22 -2.21 -2.65
C ILE A 129 13.98 -2.93 -3.99
N SER A 130 13.70 -4.22 -3.93
CA SER A 130 13.22 -4.99 -5.08
C SER A 130 12.03 -5.84 -4.68
N GLN A 131 11.17 -6.15 -5.64
CA GLN A 131 10.03 -7.04 -5.45
C GLN A 131 10.06 -8.20 -6.43
N GLU A 132 9.48 -9.31 -6.00
CA GLU A 132 9.26 -10.49 -6.83
C GLU A 132 7.98 -11.17 -6.37
N ILE A 133 7.22 -11.74 -7.29
CA ILE A 133 6.00 -12.47 -6.98
C ILE A 133 6.16 -13.87 -7.59
N PRO A 134 6.17 -14.94 -6.77
CA PRO A 134 6.29 -16.30 -7.29
C PRO A 134 5.10 -16.66 -8.21
N PRO A 135 5.33 -17.51 -9.23
CA PRO A 135 4.25 -18.09 -10.04
C PRO A 135 3.18 -18.76 -9.17
N THR A 136 1.91 -18.66 -9.58
CA THR A 136 0.79 -19.36 -8.95
C THR A 136 0.04 -20.19 -9.98
N PRO A 137 -0.76 -21.20 -9.57
CA PRO A 137 -1.64 -21.91 -10.50
C PRO A 137 -2.48 -20.94 -11.34
N GLY A 138 -2.54 -21.16 -12.66
CA GLY A 138 -3.26 -20.30 -13.60
C GLY A 138 -2.61 -18.94 -13.90
N GLN A 139 -1.50 -18.58 -13.24
CA GLN A 139 -0.76 -17.33 -13.47
C GLN A 139 0.74 -17.57 -13.31
N SER A 140 1.39 -18.06 -14.36
CA SER A 140 2.84 -18.34 -14.38
C SER A 140 3.69 -17.08 -14.53
N VAL A 141 3.18 -16.06 -15.21
CA VAL A 141 3.83 -14.76 -15.41
C VAL A 141 3.26 -13.77 -14.39
N LYS A 142 4.14 -12.97 -13.78
CA LYS A 142 3.80 -12.00 -12.75
C LYS A 142 4.41 -10.65 -13.07
N GLU A 143 3.62 -9.60 -12.86
CA GLU A 143 4.03 -8.21 -13.03
C GLU A 143 4.33 -7.56 -11.67
N PRO A 144 5.27 -6.60 -11.59
CA PRO A 144 5.51 -5.82 -10.37
C PRO A 144 4.25 -5.07 -9.91
N MET A 145 3.91 -5.22 -8.63
CA MET A 145 2.77 -4.53 -8.02
C MET A 145 3.19 -3.18 -7.44
N PHE A 146 2.22 -2.27 -7.31
CA PHE A 146 2.42 -1.05 -6.54
C PHE A 146 2.40 -1.37 -5.04
N ILE A 147 3.52 -1.18 -4.32
CA ILE A 147 3.62 -1.47 -2.88
C ILE A 147 3.98 -0.19 -2.11
N PRO A 148 3.09 0.32 -1.23
CA PRO A 148 3.44 1.41 -0.32
C PRO A 148 4.26 0.88 0.86
N ILE A 149 5.45 1.47 1.08
CA ILE A 149 6.34 1.10 2.20
C ILE A 149 6.50 2.32 3.11
N ALA A 150 5.93 2.23 4.31
CA ALA A 150 6.16 3.23 5.35
C ALA A 150 7.56 3.03 5.98
N VAL A 151 8.34 4.10 6.03
CA VAL A 151 9.72 4.11 6.56
C VAL A 151 9.87 5.23 7.58
N GLY A 152 10.45 4.91 8.72
CA GLY A 152 10.99 5.87 9.68
C GLY A 152 12.38 5.43 10.12
N LEU A 153 13.22 6.37 10.54
CA LEU A 153 14.58 6.12 11.00
C LEU A 153 14.66 6.43 12.49
N LEU A 154 15.39 5.60 13.23
CA LEU A 154 15.64 5.78 14.66
C LEU A 154 17.13 6.01 14.89
N ASP A 155 17.45 6.89 15.85
CA ASP A 155 18.82 7.07 16.32
C ASP A 155 19.24 5.96 17.31
N SER A 156 20.48 6.03 17.78
CA SER A 156 21.02 5.05 18.74
C SER A 156 20.33 5.07 20.11
N THR A 157 19.54 6.10 20.41
CA THR A 157 18.73 6.20 21.63
C THR A 157 17.31 5.68 21.45
N GLY A 158 16.94 5.32 20.21
CA GLY A 158 15.60 4.87 19.84
C GLY A 158 14.62 6.02 19.55
N LYS A 159 15.11 7.26 19.38
CA LYS A 159 14.28 8.41 19.02
C LYS A 159 14.18 8.54 17.50
N ASP A 160 13.01 8.96 17.03
CA ASP A 160 12.79 9.25 15.61
C ASP A 160 13.74 10.33 15.09
N ILE A 161 14.36 10.05 13.94
CA ILE A 161 15.18 11.00 13.18
C ILE A 161 14.27 11.72 12.19
N PRO A 162 14.21 13.07 12.22
CA PRO A 162 13.51 13.86 11.21
C PRO A 162 14.05 13.61 9.81
N LEU A 163 13.16 13.34 8.87
CA LEU A 163 13.46 13.16 7.45
C LEU A 163 13.33 14.51 6.74
N SER A 164 14.40 14.93 6.06
CA SER A 164 14.43 16.21 5.35
C SER A 164 14.11 16.06 3.86
N SER A 165 14.66 15.04 3.22
CA SER A 165 14.51 14.81 1.78
C SER A 165 14.61 13.32 1.45
N ILE A 166 13.98 12.94 0.34
CA ILE A 166 14.01 11.59 -0.20
C ILE A 166 14.48 11.68 -1.64
N TYR A 167 15.52 10.93 -1.96
CA TYR A 167 15.94 10.74 -3.34
C TYR A 167 15.25 9.52 -3.92
N HIS A 168 14.40 9.72 -4.93
CA HIS A 168 13.66 8.64 -5.58
C HIS A 168 13.66 8.84 -7.10
N ASN A 169 14.04 7.78 -7.84
CA ASN A 169 14.08 7.76 -9.32
C ASN A 169 14.81 8.95 -9.95
N GLY A 170 15.95 9.35 -9.41
CA GLY A 170 16.76 10.43 -9.97
C GLY A 170 16.41 11.83 -9.43
N ALA A 171 15.32 11.98 -8.69
CA ALA A 171 14.85 13.26 -8.18
C ALA A 171 14.90 13.32 -6.65
N LEU A 172 15.40 14.45 -6.12
CA LEU A 172 15.30 14.76 -4.70
C LEU A 172 13.95 15.43 -4.44
N GLN A 173 13.16 14.86 -3.54
CA GLN A 173 11.88 15.41 -3.11
C GLN A 173 11.97 15.82 -1.64
N PRO A 174 11.59 17.06 -1.29
CA PRO A 174 11.51 17.46 0.11
C PRO A 174 10.40 16.66 0.80
N VAL A 175 10.63 16.28 2.05
CA VAL A 175 9.60 15.69 2.90
C VAL A 175 8.92 16.83 3.64
N SER A 176 7.82 17.37 3.09
CA SER A 176 7.09 18.46 3.72
C SER A 176 5.91 17.96 4.54
N SER A 177 5.76 18.52 5.75
CA SER A 177 4.51 18.58 6.50
C SER A 177 4.37 20.00 7.02
N ASN A 178 3.13 20.46 7.18
CA ASN A 178 2.78 21.80 7.67
C ASN A 178 3.37 22.02 9.08
N ASP A 179 4.58 22.59 9.16
CA ASP A 179 5.33 23.00 10.36
C ASP A 179 5.75 21.91 11.37
N GLU A 180 5.56 20.62 11.06
CA GLU A 180 6.00 19.51 11.92
C GLU A 180 7.15 18.71 11.28
N SER A 181 8.12 18.30 12.10
CA SER A 181 9.21 17.42 11.68
C SER A 181 8.65 16.05 11.26
N VAL A 182 8.79 15.71 9.98
CA VAL A 182 8.30 14.44 9.45
C VAL A 182 9.26 13.31 9.82
N THR A 183 8.78 12.34 10.60
CA THR A 183 9.58 11.18 11.04
C THR A 183 9.30 9.93 10.22
N THR A 184 8.18 9.91 9.49
CA THR A 184 7.76 8.78 8.67
C THR A 184 7.40 9.24 7.26
N THR A 185 7.86 8.51 6.25
CA THR A 185 7.51 8.72 4.85
C THR A 185 7.01 7.45 4.18
N ILE A 186 6.29 7.58 3.07
CA ILE A 186 5.80 6.45 2.28
C ILE A 186 6.57 6.38 0.96
N LEU A 187 7.38 5.33 0.81
CA LEU A 187 8.03 5.00 -0.45
C LEU A 187 7.08 4.21 -1.35
N ARG A 188 7.13 4.49 -2.66
CA ARG A 188 6.31 3.82 -3.67
C ARG A 188 7.19 2.85 -4.45
N VAL A 189 6.98 1.55 -4.27
CA VAL A 189 7.70 0.53 -5.03
C VAL A 189 6.82 0.08 -6.18
N THR A 190 7.29 0.28 -7.42
CA THR A 190 6.56 -0.04 -8.65
C THR A 190 7.31 -0.99 -9.57
N LYS A 191 8.57 -1.32 -9.24
CA LYS A 191 9.46 -2.24 -9.95
C LYS A 191 10.30 -3.02 -8.95
#